data_AF-A0AAX0PYJ4-F1
#
_entry.id   AF-A0AAX0PYJ4-F1
#
_cell.length_a   1.000
_cell.length_b   1.000
_cell.length_c   1.000
_cell.angle_alpha   90.00
_cell.angle_beta   90.00
_cell.angle_gamma   90.00
#
_symmetry.space_group_name_H-M   'P 1'
#
loop_
_entity.id
_entity.type
_entity.pdbx_description
1 polymer ?
#
loop_
_entity_poly.entity_id
_entity_poly.type
_entity_poly.pdbx_seq_one_letter_code
_entity_poly.pdbx_strand_id
1 'polypeptide(L)' 'MDFLENFATEPIGEFKEITKNYVDWFNNRRISQKTKGMTPCEYREHALAV' A
#
# COMPACT_ATOMS: atom_id res chain seq x y z
N MET A 1 31.82 -12.38 3.68
CA MET A 1 31.18 -11.47 2.73
C MET A 1 29.68 -11.30 3.03
N ASP A 2 29.06 -12.33 3.60
CA ASP A 2 27.62 -12.41 3.91
C ASP A 2 27.09 -11.32 4.85
N PHE A 3 27.89 -10.86 5.82
CA PHE A 3 27.45 -9.81 6.77
C PHE A 3 27.21 -8.46 6.09
N LEU A 4 28.09 -8.05 5.17
CA LEU A 4 27.98 -6.75 4.49
C LEU A 4 26.86 -6.75 3.43
N GLU A 5 26.64 -7.89 2.76
CA GLU A 5 25.52 -8.04 1.83
C GLU A 5 24.16 -8.07 2.55
N ASN A 6 24.05 -8.76 3.67
CA ASN A 6 22.81 -8.76 4.47
C ASN A 6 22.52 -7.36 5.01
N PHE A 7 23.51 -6.67 5.57
CA PHE A 7 23.36 -5.30 6.08
C PHE A 7 22.87 -4.32 5.01
N ALA A 8 23.29 -4.48 3.76
CA ALA A 8 22.86 -3.62 2.66
C ALA A 8 21.46 -3.97 2.12
N THR A 9 21.05 -5.25 2.20
CA THR A 9 19.83 -5.75 1.53
C THR A 9 18.62 -5.84 2.47
N GLU A 10 18.81 -6.08 3.77
CA GLU A 10 17.73 -6.15 4.75
C GLU A 10 16.89 -4.85 4.82
N PRO A 11 17.47 -3.63 4.90
CA PRO A 11 16.68 -2.40 4.94
C PRO A 11 15.87 -2.17 3.66
N ILE A 12 16.39 -2.61 2.51
CA ILE A 12 15.69 -2.52 1.21
C ILE A 12 14.53 -3.51 1.18
N GLY A 13 14.72 -4.71 1.72
CA GLY A 13 13.68 -5.72 1.86
C GLY A 13 12.53 -5.22 2.73
N GLU A 14 12.85 -4.71 3.91
CA GLU A 14 11.88 -4.14 4.85
C GLU A 14 11.13 -2.94 4.24
N PHE A 15 11.84 -2.02 3.59
CA PHE A 15 11.22 -0.87 2.93
C PHE A 15 10.22 -1.29 1.83
N LYS A 16 10.57 -2.30 1.03
CA LYS A 16 9.67 -2.87 0.02
C LYS A 16 8.41 -3.44 0.66
N GLU A 17 8.56 -4.17 1.77
CA GLU A 17 7.44 -4.77 2.47
C GLU A 17 6.50 -3.71 3.06
N ILE A 18 7.05 -2.73 3.78
CA ILE A 18 6.28 -1.61 4.35
C ILE A 18 5.55 -0.84 3.24
N THR A 19 6.23 -0.56 2.13
CA THR A 19 5.64 0.15 0.99
C THR A 19 4.49 -0.65 0.38
N LYS A 20 4.68 -1.96 0.18
CA LYS A 20 3.63 -2.86 -0.34
C LYS A 20 2.41 -2.88 0.58
N ASN A 21 2.64 -3.01 1.89
CA ASN A 21 1.57 -3.03 2.89
C ASN A 21 0.82 -1.69 2.93
N TYR A 22 1.52 -0.57 2.81
CA TYR A 22 0.91 0.75 2.73
C TYR A 22 0.02 0.89 1.47
N VAL A 23 0.51 0.45 0.31
CA VAL A 23 -0.25 0.51 -0.95
C VAL A 23 -1.52 -0.35 -0.87
N ASP A 24 -1.45 -1.55 -0.29
CA ASP A 24 -2.63 -2.40 -0.08
C ASP A 24 -3.64 -1.72 0.85
N TRP A 25 -3.18 -1.28 2.03
CA TRP A 25 -4.05 -0.59 2.99
C TRP A 25 -4.70 0.64 2.37
N PHE A 26 -3.93 1.47 1.66
CA PHE A 26 -4.44 2.70 1.07
C PHE A 26 -5.53 2.42 0.04
N ASN A 27 -5.32 1.47 -0.86
CA ASN A 27 -6.25 1.23 -1.96
C ASN A 27 -7.48 0.41 -1.53
N ASN A 28 -7.30 -0.55 -0.63
CA ASN A 28 -8.31 -1.59 -0.38
C ASN A 28 -8.91 -1.55 1.02
N ARG A 29 -8.40 -0.73 1.95
CA ARG A 29 -8.84 -0.74 3.36
C ARG A 29 -9.10 0.65 3.94
N ARG A 30 -8.42 1.68 3.43
CA ARG A 30 -8.57 3.04 3.92
C ARG A 30 -9.96 3.56 3.62
N ILE A 31 -10.69 3.93 4.66
CA ILE A 31 -12.00 4.58 4.54
C ILE A 31 -11.86 6.07 4.81
N SER A 32 -12.53 6.91 4.00
CA SER A 32 -12.52 8.37 4.17
C SER A 32 -13.89 8.96 3.87
N GLN A 33 -14.23 10.07 4.53
CA GLN A 33 -15.42 10.84 4.16
C GLN A 33 -15.33 11.40 2.74
N LYS A 34 -14.11 11.66 2.22
CA LYS A 34 -13.91 12.12 0.83
C LYS A 34 -14.37 11.07 -0.20
N THR A 35 -14.26 9.80 0.13
CA THR A 35 -14.71 8.66 -0.69
C THR A 35 -16.08 8.16 -0.27
N LYS A 36 -16.88 8.98 0.44
CA LYS A 36 -18.23 8.64 0.91
C LYS A 36 -18.28 7.36 1.75
N GLY A 37 -17.21 7.06 2.50
CA GLY A 37 -17.12 5.83 3.29
C GLY A 37 -16.64 4.59 2.52
N MET A 38 -16.39 4.71 1.21
CA MET A 38 -15.82 3.63 0.40
C MET A 38 -14.29 3.60 0.50
N THR A 39 -13.69 2.47 0.21
CA THR A 39 -12.25 2.39 -0.10
C THR A 39 -11.95 3.10 -1.42
N PRO A 40 -10.69 3.52 -1.70
CA PRO A 40 -10.37 4.15 -2.97
C PRO A 40 -10.68 3.30 -4.20
N CYS A 41 -10.49 1.98 -4.14
CA CYS A 41 -10.87 1.08 -5.24
C CYS A 41 -12.38 1.05 -5.46
N GLU A 42 -13.17 0.83 -4.41
CA GLU A 42 -14.64 0.84 -4.50
C GLU A 42 -15.17 2.20 -5.00
N TYR A 43 -14.57 3.31 -4.54
CA TYR A 43 -14.95 4.64 -5.02
C TYR A 43 -14.66 4.81 -6.51
N ARG A 44 -13.54 4.27 -7.01
CA ARG A 44 -13.21 4.29 -8.45
C ARG A 44 -14.22 3.49 -9.26
N GLU A 45 -14.58 2.29 -8.80
CA GLU A 45 -15.60 1.46 -9.45
C GLU A 45 -16.96 2.16 -9.47
N HIS A 46 -17.37 2.72 -8.33
CA HIS A 46 -18.60 3.50 -8.23
C HIS A 46 -18.60 4.70 -9.19
N ALA A 47 -17.50 5.46 -9.27
CA ALA A 47 -17.41 6.64 -10.14
C ALA A 47 -17.44 6.29 -11.65
N LEU A 48 -16.99 5.10 -12.03
CA LEU A 48 -17.00 4.64 -13.43
C LEU A 48 -18.34 4.02 -13.85
N ALA A 49 -19.15 3.57 -12.89
CA ALA A 49 -20.47 3.00 -13.13
C ALA A 49 -21.58 4.06 -13.25
N VAL A 50 -21.25 5.34 -13.03
CA VAL A 50 -22.18 6.49 -13.04
C VAL A 50 -22.03 7.30 -14.32
#